data_AF-A0A0F9MJB5-F1
#
_entry.id   AF-A0A0F9MJB5-F1
#
_cell.length_a   1.000
_cell.length_b   1.000
_cell.length_c   1.000
_cell.angle_alpha   90.00
_cell.angle_beta   90.00
_cell.angle_gamma   90.00
#
_symmetry.space_group_name_H-M   'P 1'
#
loop_
_entity.id
_entity.type
_entity.pdbx_description
1 polymer ?
#
loop_
_entity_poly.entity_id
_entity_poly.type
_entity_poly.pdbx_seq_one_letter_code
_entity_poly.pdbx_strand_id
1 'polypeptide(L)'
;MSDNLQKCDVVLLFCSPSAMNSKAVKKEWTAADSSDKPLIPVFTNIKYVPTLLRTRKGVHINDVFNVDANIKRLHKLILKKYGPKEVAFINIKFTYNKEKEKVKTERNSSLLENLIGFYQQITFL
;
A
#
# COMPACT_ATOMS: atom_id res chain seq x y z
N MET A 1 18.32 -10.89 6.48
CA MET A 1 17.11 -10.24 7.05
C MET A 1 16.58 -9.10 6.17
N SER A 2 17.35 -8.60 5.19
CA SER A 2 16.97 -7.55 4.22
C SER A 2 15.89 -7.93 3.20
N ASP A 3 15.63 -9.22 2.99
CA ASP A 3 14.82 -9.68 1.86
C ASP A 3 13.33 -9.36 2.04
N ASN A 4 12.87 -9.28 3.29
CA ASN A 4 11.48 -8.94 3.60
C ASN A 4 11.19 -7.47 3.33
N LEU A 5 12.19 -6.61 3.50
CA LEU A 5 12.05 -5.20 3.24
C LEU A 5 11.66 -4.96 1.78
N GLN A 6 12.24 -5.70 0.83
CA GLN A 6 11.92 -5.63 -0.61
C GLN A 6 10.48 -6.04 -0.95
N LYS A 7 9.88 -6.91 -0.15
CA LYS A 7 8.52 -7.42 -0.36
C LYS A 7 7.43 -6.54 0.26
N CYS A 8 7.81 -5.55 1.07
CA CYS A 8 6.86 -4.67 1.76
C CYS A 8 6.71 -3.34 1.03
N ASP A 9 5.46 -2.86 0.91
CA ASP A 9 5.16 -1.55 0.34
C ASP A 9 5.30 -0.40 1.34
N VAL A 10 5.09 -0.70 2.63
CA VAL A 10 5.16 0.28 3.73
C VAL A 10 5.85 -0.36 4.93
N VAL A 11 6.68 0.41 5.63
CA VAL A 11 7.37 -0.02 6.85
C VAL A 11 6.82 0.72 8.05
N LEU A 12 6.38 -0.05 9.05
CA LEU A 12 5.94 0.49 10.34
C LEU A 12 7.08 0.44 11.35
N LEU A 13 7.39 1.59 11.95
CA LEU A 13 8.42 1.70 12.98
C LEU A 13 7.80 2.00 14.33
N PHE A 14 7.70 0.98 15.19
CA PHE A 14 7.28 1.16 16.58
C PHE A 14 8.40 1.82 17.40
N CYS A 15 8.19 3.07 17.77
CA CYS A 15 9.15 3.88 18.50
C CYS A 15 8.89 3.77 20.01
N SER A 16 9.72 2.97 20.67
CA SER A 16 9.77 2.80 22.12
C SER A 16 11.20 3.05 22.62
N PRO A 17 11.42 3.21 23.94
CA PRO A 17 12.76 3.32 24.50
C PRO A 17 13.69 2.18 24.07
N SER A 18 13.17 0.95 24.05
CA SER A 18 13.93 -0.25 23.64
C SER A 18 14.27 -0.23 22.16
N ALA A 19 13.34 0.20 21.31
CA ALA A 19 13.56 0.30 19.86
C ALA A 19 14.63 1.35 19.51
N MET A 20 14.66 2.46 20.24
CA MET A 20 15.63 3.54 20.05
C MET A 20 17.08 3.10 20.32
N ASN A 21 17.27 2.22 21.30
CA ASN A 21 18.60 1.70 21.68
C ASN A 21 19.01 0.44 20.89
N SER A 22 18.08 -0.16 20.15
CA SER A 22 18.35 -1.39 19.41
C SER A 22 19.13 -1.12 18.12
N LYS A 23 20.36 -1.65 18.05
CA LYS A 23 21.20 -1.61 16.84
C LYS A 23 20.53 -2.29 15.64
N ALA A 24 19.79 -3.39 15.88
CA ALA A 24 19.08 -4.11 14.84
C ALA A 24 17.95 -3.27 14.25
N VAL A 25 17.11 -2.68 15.10
CA VAL A 25 16.04 -1.77 14.67
C VAL A 25 16.63 -0.58 13.90
N LYS A 26 17.73 -0.01 14.40
CA LYS A 26 18.44 1.09 13.72
C LYS A 26 18.84 0.73 12.30
N LYS A 27 19.48 -0.43 12.09
CA LYS A 27 19.89 -0.90 10.77
C LYS A 27 18.70 -1.06 9.83
N GLU A 28 17.62 -1.70 10.30
CA GLU A 28 16.44 -1.98 9.49
C GLU A 28 15.72 -0.70 9.03
N TRP A 29 15.42 0.23 9.94
CA TRP A 29 14.73 1.47 9.53
C TRP A 29 15.62 2.39 8.69
N THR A 30 16.94 2.36 8.91
CA THR A 30 17.89 3.13 8.08
C THR A 30 17.98 2.55 6.68
N ALA A 31 17.95 1.22 6.54
CA ALA A 31 17.90 0.56 5.24
C ALA A 31 16.58 0.85 4.50
N ALA A 32 15.46 0.85 5.22
CA ALA A 32 14.15 1.28 4.69
C ALA A 32 14.20 2.71 4.17
N ASP A 33 14.79 3.62 4.96
CA ASP A 33 14.93 5.01 4.60
C ASP A 33 15.82 5.22 3.37
N SER A 34 16.95 4.50 3.31
CA SER A 34 17.89 4.55 2.19
C SER A 34 17.33 3.96 0.90
N SER A 35 16.33 3.08 1.01
CA SER A 35 15.64 2.46 -0.13
C SER A 35 14.39 3.25 -0.57
N ASP A 36 14.23 4.48 -0.07
CA ASP A 36 13.05 5.34 -0.27
C ASP A 36 11.72 4.65 0.03
N LYS A 37 11.71 3.72 0.99
CA LYS A 37 10.48 3.03 1.36
C LYS A 37 9.62 3.91 2.25
N PRO A 38 8.29 3.96 2.01
CA PRO A 38 7.39 4.67 2.88
C PRO A 38 7.47 4.16 4.33
N LEU A 39 8.09 4.97 5.19
CA LEU A 39 8.22 4.67 6.61
C LEU A 39 7.20 5.48 7.43
N ILE A 40 6.53 4.81 8.38
CA ILE A 40 5.55 5.39 9.29
C ILE A 40 6.00 5.15 10.73
N PRO A 41 6.46 6.19 11.45
CA PRO A 41 6.74 6.06 12.88
C PRO A 41 5.44 5.97 13.67
N VAL A 42 5.34 4.98 14.56
CA VAL A 42 4.25 4.78 15.52
C VAL A 42 4.83 4.99 16.91
N PHE A 43 4.34 5.97 17.66
CA PHE A 43 4.96 6.39 18.91
C PHE A 43 3.93 6.83 19.94
N THR A 44 4.23 6.65 21.22
CA THR A 44 3.52 7.28 22.35
C THR A 44 4.17 8.58 22.78
N ASN A 45 5.43 8.81 22.37
CA ASN A 45 6.14 10.04 22.65
C ASN A 45 7.15 10.37 21.56
N ILE A 46 7.15 11.62 21.10
CA ILE A 46 7.98 12.10 19.99
C ILE A 46 9.49 11.98 20.29
N LYS A 47 9.91 12.02 21.57
CA LYS A 47 11.32 11.83 21.95
C LYS A 47 11.89 10.48 21.52
N TYR A 48 11.06 9.44 21.44
CA TYR A 48 11.49 8.10 21.01
C TYR A 48 11.57 7.95 19.50
N VAL A 49 11.08 8.94 18.74
CA VAL A 49 11.21 8.94 17.28
C VAL A 49 12.62 9.41 16.92
N PRO A 50 13.35 8.66 16.07
CA PRO A 50 14.66 9.08 15.57
C PRO A 50 14.59 10.46 14.94
N THR A 51 15.59 11.31 15.21
CA THR A 51 15.58 12.73 14.81
C THR A 51 15.30 12.93 13.33
N LEU A 52 15.88 12.09 12.46
CA LEU A 52 15.68 12.13 11.01
C LEU A 52 14.23 11.86 10.57
N LEU A 53 13.45 11.17 11.40
CA LEU A 53 12.08 10.77 11.10
C LEU A 53 11.04 11.68 11.78
N ARG A 54 11.44 12.61 12.66
CA ARG A 54 10.51 13.48 13.40
C ARG A 54 9.74 14.44 12.51
N THR A 55 10.28 14.81 11.36
CA THR A 55 9.60 15.66 10.36
C THR A 55 8.59 14.89 9.53
N ARG A 56 8.59 13.55 9.60
CA ARG A 56 7.68 12.70 8.81
C ARG A 56 6.36 12.48 9.53
N LYS A 57 5.30 12.30 8.74
CA LYS A 57 3.96 11.96 9.25
C LYS A 57 3.96 10.56 9.85
N GLY A 58 3.62 10.46 11.13
CA GLY A 58 3.48 9.22 11.89
C GLY A 58 2.16 9.13 12.64
N VAL A 59 1.99 8.05 13.41
CA VAL A 59 0.85 7.86 14.32
C VAL A 59 1.30 8.11 15.75
N HIS A 60 0.71 9.12 16.38
CA HIS A 60 0.82 9.33 17.82
C HIS A 60 -0.31 8.57 18.53
N ILE A 61 0.08 7.64 19.41
CA ILE A 61 -0.83 6.82 20.21
C ILE A 61 -1.06 7.54 21.53
N ASN A 62 -2.19 8.26 21.62
CA ASN A 62 -2.57 9.00 22.83
C ASN A 62 -3.20 8.08 23.89
N ASP A 63 -4.04 7.16 23.44
CA ASP A 63 -4.77 6.20 24.29
C ASP A 63 -4.41 4.80 23.82
N VAL A 64 -3.72 4.05 24.68
CA VAL A 64 -3.23 2.70 24.38
C VAL A 64 -4.37 1.69 24.41
N PHE A 65 -5.47 1.98 25.12
CA PHE A 65 -6.61 1.09 25.25
C PHE A 65 -7.58 1.21 24.07
N ASN A 66 -7.57 2.34 23.36
CA ASN A 66 -8.40 2.54 22.17
C ASN A 66 -7.74 1.96 20.90
N VAL A 67 -7.60 0.63 20.89
CA VAL A 67 -6.96 -0.11 19.81
C VAL A 67 -7.64 0.15 18.46
N ASP A 68 -8.98 0.14 18.42
CA ASP A 68 -9.75 0.34 17.19
C ASP A 68 -9.47 1.70 16.53
N ALA A 69 -9.46 2.78 17.31
CA ALA A 69 -9.17 4.11 16.77
C ALA A 69 -7.73 4.20 16.27
N ASN A 70 -6.79 3.59 16.98
CA ASN A 70 -5.38 3.57 16.60
C ASN A 70 -5.15 2.79 15.29
N ILE A 71 -5.78 1.62 15.15
CA ILE A 71 -5.75 0.81 13.92
C ILE A 71 -6.36 1.60 12.76
N LYS A 72 -7.52 2.25 12.95
CA LYS A 72 -8.15 3.07 11.89
C LYS A 72 -7.25 4.22 11.42
N ARG A 73 -6.57 4.91 12.35
CA ARG A 73 -5.62 5.99 12.02
C ARG A 73 -4.42 5.46 11.26
N LEU A 74 -3.85 4.34 11.71
CA LEU A 74 -2.73 3.68 11.06
C LEU A 74 -3.09 3.24 9.64
N HIS A 75 -4.22 2.55 9.48
CA HIS A 75 -4.73 2.11 8.19
C HIS A 75 -4.93 3.28 7.22
N LYS A 76 -5.53 4.39 7.67
CA LYS A 76 -5.70 5.60 6.86
C LYS A 76 -4.35 6.21 6.41
N LEU A 77 -3.34 6.19 7.26
CA LEU A 77 -2.00 6.67 6.89
C LEU A 77 -1.30 5.72 5.92
N ILE A 78 -1.46 4.41 6.10
CA ILE A 78 -0.94 3.40 5.17
C ILE A 78 -1.56 3.65 3.80
N LEU A 79 -2.89 3.72 3.67
CA LEU A 79 -3.57 4.00 2.38
C LEU A 79 -3.20 5.34 1.74
N LYS A 80 -2.77 6.32 2.53
CA LYS A 80 -2.31 7.61 1.99
C LYS A 80 -0.88 7.56 1.44
N LYS A 81 -0.03 6.74 2.06
CA LYS A 81 1.39 6.58 1.68
C LYS A 81 1.59 5.50 0.63
N TYR A 82 0.81 4.43 0.75
CA TYR A 82 0.56 3.47 -0.29
C TYR A 82 -0.40 4.11 -1.28
N GLY A 83 0.14 4.85 -2.26
CA GLY A 83 -0.64 5.17 -3.43
C GLY A 83 -1.13 3.84 -4.00
N PRO A 84 -2.45 3.58 -4.10
CA PRO A 84 -2.90 2.38 -4.77
C PRO A 84 -2.23 2.40 -6.14
N LYS A 85 -1.47 1.35 -6.47
CA LYS A 85 -1.13 1.07 -7.87
C LYS A 85 -2.48 1.05 -8.56
N GLU A 86 -2.77 2.11 -9.30
CA GLU A 86 -4.11 2.37 -9.80
C GLU A 86 -4.63 1.09 -10.44
N VAL A 87 -5.75 0.57 -9.93
CA VAL A 87 -6.52 -0.39 -10.69
C VAL A 87 -6.98 0.41 -11.90
N ALA A 88 -6.30 0.24 -13.03
CA ALA A 88 -6.62 0.94 -14.25
C ALA A 88 -8.03 0.51 -14.68
N PHE A 89 -9.00 1.39 -14.53
CA PHE A 89 -10.34 1.17 -15.04
C PHE A 89 -10.32 1.43 -16.55
N ILE A 90 -10.28 0.37 -17.34
CA ILE A 90 -10.50 0.49 -18.78
C ILE A 90 -12.02 0.53 -19.01
N ASN A 91 -12.54 1.72 -19.30
CA ASN A 91 -13.91 1.88 -19.77
C ASN A 91 -13.99 1.45 -21.23
N ILE A 92 -14.43 0.22 -21.49
CA ILE A 92 -14.71 -0.24 -22.86
C ILE A 92 -16.19 -0.01 -23.16
N LYS A 93 -16.49 0.92 -24.07
CA LYS A 93 -17.83 1.12 -24.63
C LYS A 93 -17.92 0.37 -25.96
N PHE A 94 -18.74 -0.65 -26.03
CA PHE A 94 -19.13 -1.27 -27.29
C PHE A 94 -20.41 -0.59 -27.79
N THR A 95 -20.41 -0.16 -29.05
CA THR A 95 -21.61 0.33 -29.73
C THR A 95 -21.93 -0.67 -30.81
N TYR A 96 -22.91 -1.53 -30.58
CA TYR A 96 -23.45 -2.42 -31.61
C TYR A 96 -24.87 -2.00 -31.95
N ASN A 97 -25.21 -2.13 -33.24
CA ASN A 97 -26.47 -1.65 -33.77
C ASN A 97 -27.61 -2.56 -33.24
N LYS A 98 -28.46 -1.97 -32.40
CA LYS A 98 -29.65 -2.51 -31.71
C LYS A 98 -29.37 -3.36 -30.46
N GLU A 99 -29.86 -2.80 -29.34
CA GLU A 99 -30.00 -3.33 -27.97
C GLU A 99 -28.76 -3.19 -27.05
N LYS A 100 -28.94 -2.38 -25.99
CA LYS A 100 -27.91 -2.04 -24.99
C LYS A 100 -28.03 -3.00 -23.82
N GLU A 101 -27.10 -3.94 -23.69
CA GLU A 101 -26.96 -4.74 -22.46
C GLU A 101 -25.71 -4.31 -21.68
N LYS A 102 -25.89 -4.08 -20.37
CA LYS A 102 -24.79 -3.76 -19.44
C LYS A 102 -24.41 -5.02 -18.69
N VAL A 103 -23.39 -5.74 -19.15
CA VAL A 103 -22.84 -6.87 -18.40
C VAL A 103 -21.69 -6.39 -17.53
N LYS A 104 -21.81 -6.55 -16.21
CA LYS A 104 -20.70 -6.42 -15.25
C LYS A 104 -19.97 -7.75 -15.18
N THR A 105 -18.67 -7.77 -15.43
CA THR A 105 -17.83 -8.94 -15.18
C THR A 105 -16.54 -8.52 -14.50
N GLU A 106 -16.19 -9.23 -13.43
CA GLU A 106 -14.93 -9.14 -12.69
C GLU A 106 -13.95 -10.13 -13.32
N ARG A 107 -12.68 -9.76 -13.58
CA ARG A 107 -11.70 -10.73 -14.10
C ARG A 107 -10.30 -10.65 -13.50
N ASN A 108 -9.87 -11.82 -13.03
CA ASN A 108 -8.49 -12.29 -13.00
C ASN A 108 -7.89 -12.36 -14.42
N SER A 109 -6.58 -12.11 -14.52
CA SER A 109 -5.84 -11.78 -15.74
C SER A 109 -5.76 -12.85 -16.84
N SER A 110 -6.07 -14.12 -16.58
CA SER A 110 -5.96 -15.21 -17.58
C SER A 110 -7.04 -15.19 -18.67
N LEU A 111 -8.11 -14.41 -18.47
CA LEU A 111 -9.26 -14.40 -19.36
C LEU A 111 -9.21 -13.30 -20.45
N LEU A 112 -8.24 -12.38 -20.37
CA LEU A 112 -8.04 -11.32 -21.38
C LEU A 112 -7.32 -11.84 -22.64
N GLU A 113 -6.38 -12.77 -22.51
CA GLU A 113 -5.73 -13.41 -23.66
C GLU A 113 -6.75 -14.17 -24.52
N ASN A 114 -7.68 -14.90 -23.88
CA ASN A 114 -8.75 -15.61 -24.57
C ASN A 114 -9.76 -14.66 -25.25
N LEU A 115 -10.06 -13.50 -24.66
CA LEU A 115 -10.95 -12.51 -25.28
C LEU A 115 -10.29 -11.83 -26.49
N ILE A 116 -9.01 -11.46 -26.39
CA ILE A 116 -8.27 -10.85 -27.51
C ILE A 116 -8.17 -11.86 -28.67
N GLY A 117 -7.91 -13.14 -28.38
CA GLY A 117 -7.93 -14.20 -29.39
C GLY A 117 -9.30 -14.40 -30.04
N PHE A 118 -10.38 -14.36 -29.25
CA PHE A 118 -11.76 -14.50 -29.76
C PHE A 118 -12.15 -13.33 -30.68
N TYR A 119 -11.71 -12.10 -30.37
CA TYR A 119 -12.00 -10.92 -31.19
C TYR A 119 -11.21 -10.88 -32.51
N GLN A 120 -9.99 -11.43 -32.55
CA GLN A 120 -9.26 -11.59 -33.81
C GLN A 120 -9.95 -12.59 -34.75
N GLN A 121 -10.65 -13.61 -34.23
CA GLN A 121 -11.41 -14.55 -35.06
C GLN A 121 -12.68 -13.96 -35.66
N ILE A 122 -13.37 -13.05 -34.95
CA ILE A 122 -14.63 -12.43 -35.44
C ILE A 122 -14.36 -11.35 -36.51
N THR A 123 -13.18 -10.73 -36.50
CA THR A 123 -12.85 -9.65 -37.45
C THR A 123 -12.38 -10.17 -38.82
N PHE A 124 -12.12 -11.48 -38.94
CA PHE A 124 -11.65 -12.15 -40.18
C PHE A 124 -12.68 -13.08 -40.83
N LEU A 125 -13.95 -13.04 -40.40
CA LEU A 125 -15.10 -13.72 -41.03
C LEU A 125 -16.12 -12.67 -41.51
#